data_AF-A0A6P0L504-F1
#
_entry.id   AF-A0A6P0L504-F1
#
_cell.length_a   1.000
_cell.length_b   1.000
_cell.length_c   1.000
_cell.angle_alpha   90.00
_cell.angle_beta   90.00
_cell.angle_gamma   90.00
#
_symmetry.space_group_name_H-M   'P 1'
#
loop_
_entity.id
_entity.type
_entity.pdbx_description
1 polymer ?
#
loop_
_entity_poly.entity_id
_entity_poly.type
_entity_poly.pdbx_seq_one_letter_code
_entity_poly.pdbx_strand_id
1 'polypeptide(L)'
;MLCSLSQNSEENVFVDAFRVAEDLRRSEPEVFRNFCETIWEWKYSTKEEDYRVEGPIIVLDHNNQIGEVRSITYQRGTLRVPYNQVDASYNALLTWYRRVKESRYQVRFKLRPGDLIAFDNRRILHARTHFNLSGGSRYLIGCYVDTDDLMSKMRVLSRGQG
;
A
#
# COMPACT_ATOMS: atom_id res chain seq x y z
N MET A 1 13.94 -1.69 -3.45
CA MET A 1 14.51 -0.76 -2.45
C MET A 1 15.75 -1.41 -1.83
N LEU A 2 16.91 -0.76 -1.95
CA LEU A 2 18.20 -1.21 -1.41
C LEU A 2 18.53 -0.44 -0.13
N CYS A 3 18.95 -1.14 0.92
CA CYS A 3 19.46 -0.53 2.13
C CYS A 3 20.97 -0.29 2.03
N SER A 4 21.41 0.96 2.04
CA SER A 4 22.84 1.32 1.98
C SER A 4 23.40 1.68 3.37
N LEU A 5 22.56 2.22 4.26
CA LEU A 5 22.87 2.41 5.69
C LEU A 5 21.65 2.07 6.53
N SER A 6 21.86 1.40 7.67
CA SER A 6 20.78 0.97 8.58
C SER A 6 20.97 1.50 9.99
N GLN A 7 19.88 1.87 10.66
CA GLN A 7 19.85 2.18 12.09
C GLN A 7 19.25 1.00 12.87
N ASN A 8 19.91 0.57 13.95
CA ASN A 8 19.57 -0.67 14.66
C ASN A 8 18.22 -0.66 15.40
N SER A 9 17.62 0.51 15.65
CA SER A 9 16.36 0.64 16.40
C SER A 9 15.09 0.66 15.53
N GLU A 10 15.22 0.77 14.21
CA GLU A 10 14.09 0.95 13.30
C GLU A 10 13.74 -0.36 12.58
N GLU A 11 12.45 -0.69 12.55
CA GLU A 11 11.92 -1.84 11.81
C GLU A 11 11.06 -1.36 10.65
N ASN A 12 11.12 -2.13 9.55
CA ASN A 12 10.16 -2.05 8.47
C ASN A 12 8.94 -2.86 8.84
N VAL A 13 7.77 -2.38 8.46
CA VAL A 13 6.49 -3.03 8.70
C VAL A 13 5.80 -3.23 7.37
N PHE A 14 5.54 -4.47 6.99
CA PHE A 14 4.74 -4.83 5.83
C PHE A 14 3.37 -5.36 6.26
N VAL A 15 2.36 -5.07 5.46
CA VAL A 15 0.99 -5.58 5.60
C VAL A 15 0.50 -6.06 4.24
N ASP A 16 0.02 -7.30 4.18
CA ASP A 16 -0.69 -7.81 3.01
C ASP A 16 -2.11 -7.21 2.95
N ALA A 17 -2.29 -6.16 2.16
CA ALA A 17 -3.56 -5.44 2.07
C ALA A 17 -4.68 -6.33 1.52
N PHE A 18 -4.36 -7.30 0.66
CA PHE A 18 -5.36 -8.21 0.10
C PHE A 18 -5.90 -9.10 1.20
N ARG A 19 -5.03 -9.62 2.08
CA ARG A 19 -5.45 -10.42 3.24
C ARG A 19 -6.38 -9.63 4.16
N VAL A 20 -6.07 -8.36 4.44
CA VAL A 20 -6.90 -7.48 5.27
C VAL A 20 -8.25 -7.22 4.60
N ALA A 21 -8.24 -6.89 3.31
CA ALA A 21 -9.43 -6.58 2.56
C ALA A 21 -10.35 -7.81 2.39
N GLU A 22 -9.81 -9.02 2.25
CA GLU A 22 -10.64 -10.24 2.24
C GLU A 22 -11.26 -10.56 3.60
N ASP A 23 -10.54 -10.30 4.70
CA ASP A 23 -11.15 -10.40 6.03
C ASP A 23 -12.25 -9.36 6.21
N LEU A 24 -12.01 -8.13 5.75
CA LEU A 24 -13.00 -7.06 5.78
C LEU A 24 -14.24 -7.41 4.97
N ARG A 25 -14.07 -7.99 3.77
CA ARG A 25 -15.16 -8.50 2.92
C ARG A 25 -16.07 -9.48 3.68
N ARG A 26 -15.50 -10.32 4.53
CA ARG A 26 -16.24 -11.30 5.33
C ARG A 26 -16.84 -10.72 6.62
N SER A 27 -16.08 -9.93 7.36
CA SER A 27 -16.48 -9.47 8.70
C SER A 27 -17.30 -8.19 8.68
N GLU A 28 -17.06 -7.30 7.72
CA GLU A 28 -17.65 -5.95 7.63
C GLU A 28 -17.98 -5.62 6.16
N PRO A 29 -18.93 -6.35 5.54
CA PRO A 29 -19.18 -6.29 4.09
C PRO A 29 -19.61 -4.91 3.60
N GLU A 30 -20.28 -4.10 4.43
CA GLU A 30 -20.64 -2.72 4.09
C GLU A 30 -19.42 -1.80 3.99
N VAL A 31 -18.43 -1.97 4.87
CA VAL A 31 -17.16 -1.24 4.82
C VAL A 31 -16.39 -1.65 3.57
N PHE A 32 -16.34 -2.95 3.27
CA PHE A 32 -15.72 -3.46 2.06
C PHE A 32 -16.37 -2.88 0.79
N ARG A 33 -17.71 -2.89 0.74
CA ARG A 33 -18.49 -2.31 -0.36
C ARG A 33 -18.18 -0.82 -0.52
N ASN A 34 -18.19 -0.06 0.59
CA ASN A 34 -17.85 1.36 0.56
C ASN A 34 -16.48 1.62 -0.08
N PHE A 35 -15.46 0.81 0.22
CA PHE A 35 -14.15 0.95 -0.40
C PHE A 35 -14.05 0.56 -1.86
N CYS A 36 -14.95 -0.30 -2.35
CA CYS A 36 -15.02 -0.67 -3.75
C CYS A 36 -15.79 0.36 -4.58
N GLU A 37 -16.75 1.06 -3.96
CA GLU A 37 -17.69 1.95 -4.65
C GLU A 37 -17.36 3.44 -4.50
N THR A 38 -16.75 3.84 -3.37
CA THR A 38 -16.44 5.25 -3.11
C THR A 38 -15.21 5.67 -3.90
N ILE A 39 -15.36 6.68 -4.74
CA ILE A 39 -14.25 7.25 -5.51
C ILE A 39 -13.48 8.26 -4.65
N TRP A 40 -12.22 7.96 -4.43
CA TRP A 40 -11.26 8.81 -3.76
C TRP A 40 -10.33 9.46 -4.76
N GLU A 41 -9.88 10.66 -4.44
CA GLU A 41 -8.88 11.38 -5.21
C GLU A 41 -7.52 11.27 -4.49
N TRP A 42 -6.44 11.11 -5.25
CA TRP A 42 -5.07 11.32 -4.78
C TRP A 42 -4.37 12.33 -5.68
N LYS A 43 -3.60 13.22 -5.05
CA LYS A 43 -2.91 14.32 -5.69
C LYS A 43 -1.49 14.43 -5.17
N TYR A 44 -0.56 14.67 -6.07
CA TYR A 44 0.79 15.11 -5.77
C TYR A 44 1.16 16.22 -6.74
N SER A 45 1.44 17.41 -6.20
CA SER A 45 1.76 18.57 -7.01
C SER A 45 3.00 19.27 -6.47
N THR A 46 3.91 19.60 -7.38
CA THR A 46 5.13 20.37 -7.18
C THR A 46 5.13 21.55 -8.16
N LYS A 47 6.26 22.26 -8.29
CA LYS A 47 6.41 23.29 -9.33
C LYS A 47 6.52 22.72 -10.74
N GLU A 48 6.96 21.46 -10.86
CA GLU A 48 7.31 20.83 -12.15
C GLU A 48 6.32 19.72 -12.53
N GLU A 49 5.60 19.16 -11.55
CA GLU A 49 4.76 17.99 -11.73
C GLU A 49 3.37 18.18 -11.08
N ASP A 50 2.33 17.61 -11.68
CA ASP A 50 0.98 17.52 -11.10
C ASP A 50 0.37 16.17 -11.46
N TYR A 51 0.49 15.20 -10.54
CA TYR A 51 -0.10 13.88 -10.67
C TYR A 51 -1.44 13.84 -9.93
N ARG A 52 -2.46 13.32 -10.63
CA ARG A 52 -3.79 13.13 -10.07
C ARG A 52 -4.33 11.78 -10.50
N VAL A 53 -4.93 11.07 -9.55
CA VAL A 53 -5.61 9.80 -9.82
C VAL A 53 -6.89 9.74 -9.00
N GLU A 54 -7.93 9.22 -9.62
CA GLU A 54 -9.20 8.94 -8.97
C GLU A 54 -9.48 7.44 -9.02
N GLY A 55 -10.19 6.93 -8.02
CA GLY A 55 -10.69 5.57 -8.01
C GLY A 55 -10.99 5.05 -6.62
N PRO A 56 -11.48 3.81 -6.52
CA PRO A 56 -11.75 3.19 -5.24
C PRO A 56 -10.46 2.83 -4.49
N ILE A 57 -10.57 2.66 -3.17
CA ILE A 57 -9.45 2.19 -2.34
C ILE A 57 -9.18 0.71 -2.61
N ILE A 58 -10.22 -0.10 -2.80
CA ILE A 58 -10.10 -1.50 -3.17
C ILE A 58 -10.59 -1.64 -4.60
N VAL A 59 -9.69 -2.00 -5.52
CA VAL A 59 -10.02 -2.23 -6.93
C VAL A 59 -10.22 -3.72 -7.13
N LEU A 60 -11.34 -4.09 -7.74
CA LEU A 60 -11.64 -5.47 -8.10
C LEU A 60 -11.27 -5.73 -9.56
N ASP A 61 -10.77 -6.93 -9.84
CA ASP A 61 -10.54 -7.42 -11.20
C ASP A 61 -11.85 -7.92 -11.85
N HIS A 62 -11.75 -8.40 -13.09
CA HIS A 62 -12.90 -8.92 -13.84
C HIS A 62 -13.52 -10.19 -13.25
N ASN A 63 -12.84 -10.87 -12.32
CA ASN A 63 -13.32 -12.03 -11.59
C ASN A 63 -13.82 -11.66 -10.18
N ASN A 64 -14.01 -10.37 -9.91
CA ASN A 64 -14.43 -9.84 -8.61
C ASN A 64 -13.41 -10.15 -7.47
N GLN A 65 -12.17 -10.47 -7.83
CA GLN A 65 -11.06 -10.64 -6.89
C GLN A 65 -10.38 -9.31 -6.65
N ILE A 66 -9.68 -9.18 -5.53
CA ILE A 66 -8.94 -7.95 -5.21
C ILE A 66 -7.72 -7.87 -6.12
N GLY A 67 -7.68 -6.85 -6.97
CA GLY A 67 -6.60 -6.61 -7.93
C GLY A 67 -5.62 -5.51 -7.49
N GLU A 68 -6.06 -4.58 -6.64
CA GLU A 68 -5.22 -3.49 -6.10
C GLU A 68 -5.82 -2.89 -4.83
N VAL A 69 -4.96 -2.44 -3.93
CA VAL A 69 -5.35 -1.65 -2.75
C VAL A 69 -4.56 -0.34 -2.70
N ARG A 70 -5.28 0.79 -2.80
CA ARG A 70 -4.75 2.16 -2.78
C ARG A 70 -4.93 2.78 -1.39
N SER A 71 -4.02 2.48 -0.47
CA SER A 71 -4.07 3.01 0.90
C SER A 71 -2.98 4.07 1.16
N ILE A 72 -2.98 5.15 0.38
CA ILE A 72 -2.02 6.26 0.52
C ILE A 72 -2.68 7.42 1.26
N THR A 73 -2.18 7.75 2.46
CA THR A 73 -2.81 8.76 3.32
C THR A 73 -2.40 10.19 2.97
N TYR A 74 -1.11 10.44 2.72
CA TYR A 74 -0.56 11.81 2.59
C TYR A 74 -0.93 12.52 1.30
N GLN A 75 -1.22 11.76 0.24
CA GLN A 75 -1.60 12.31 -1.06
C GLN A 75 -3.12 12.33 -1.25
N ARG A 76 -3.90 11.90 -0.26
CA ARG A 76 -5.36 11.83 -0.41
C ARG A 76 -5.96 13.23 -0.57
N GLY A 77 -6.67 13.43 -1.66
CA GLY A 77 -7.40 14.64 -1.99
C GLY A 77 -8.72 14.76 -1.25
N THR A 78 -9.57 15.66 -1.73
CA THR A 78 -10.87 15.95 -1.11
C THR A 78 -11.85 14.82 -1.39
N LEU A 79 -12.52 14.31 -0.35
CA LEU A 79 -13.63 13.37 -0.51
C LEU A 79 -14.81 14.08 -1.17
N ARG A 80 -15.29 13.54 -2.31
CA ARG A 80 -16.42 14.08 -3.08
C ARG A 80 -17.57 13.07 -3.12
N VAL A 81 -18.37 13.04 -2.05
CA VAL A 81 -19.56 12.19 -1.94
C VAL A 81 -20.76 13.03 -1.49
N PRO A 82 -22.01 12.57 -1.72
CA PRO A 82 -23.19 13.18 -1.09
C PRO A 82 -23.02 13.31 0.43
N TYR A 83 -23.53 14.40 1.01
CA TYR A 83 -23.33 14.73 2.43
C TYR A 83 -23.69 13.57 3.38
N ASN A 84 -24.79 12.87 3.09
CA ASN A 84 -25.24 11.71 3.87
C ASN A 84 -24.33 10.47 3.80
N GLN A 85 -23.31 10.46 2.93
CA GLN A 85 -22.33 9.37 2.79
C GLN A 85 -20.95 9.72 3.38
N VAL A 86 -20.76 10.96 3.84
CA VAL A 86 -19.47 11.43 4.38
C VAL A 86 -19.08 10.59 5.60
N ASP A 87 -19.99 10.44 6.57
CA ASP A 87 -19.72 9.68 7.79
C ASP A 87 -19.41 8.20 7.50
N ALA A 88 -20.18 7.58 6.61
CA ALA A 88 -19.94 6.19 6.21
C ALA A 88 -18.55 6.01 5.58
N SER A 89 -18.13 6.93 4.72
CA SER A 89 -16.82 6.90 4.05
C SER A 89 -15.65 7.07 5.03
N TYR A 90 -15.77 7.98 6.00
CA TYR A 90 -14.76 8.16 7.03
C TYR A 90 -14.74 7.02 8.06
N ASN A 91 -15.90 6.48 8.45
CA ASN A 91 -15.98 5.32 9.32
C ASN A 91 -15.34 4.08 8.68
N ALA A 92 -15.52 3.90 7.36
CA ALA A 92 -14.84 2.86 6.60
C ALA A 92 -13.31 3.04 6.68
N LEU A 93 -12.80 4.25 6.41
CA LEU A 93 -11.37 4.57 6.54
C LEU A 93 -10.81 4.29 7.95
N LEU A 94 -11.53 4.70 8.99
CA LEU A 94 -11.10 4.46 10.37
C LEU A 94 -11.03 2.97 10.69
N THR A 95 -12.02 2.21 10.23
CA THR A 95 -12.06 0.76 10.34
C THR A 95 -10.84 0.13 9.67
N TRP A 96 -10.55 0.51 8.42
CA TRP A 96 -9.36 0.06 7.70
C TRP A 96 -8.07 0.33 8.46
N TYR A 97 -7.87 1.57 8.90
CA TYR A 97 -6.67 1.94 9.63
C TYR A 97 -6.52 1.20 10.96
N ARG A 98 -7.63 0.87 11.63
CA ARG A 98 -7.61 -0.01 12.81
C ARG A 98 -7.18 -1.42 12.42
N ARG A 99 -7.75 -1.99 11.34
CA ARG A 99 -7.44 -3.35 10.86
C ARG A 99 -5.98 -3.50 10.47
N VAL A 100 -5.43 -2.65 9.60
CA VAL A 100 -4.03 -2.75 9.15
C VAL A 100 -3.01 -2.57 10.28
N LYS A 101 -3.45 -2.01 11.42
CA LYS A 101 -2.63 -1.88 12.64
C LYS A 101 -2.65 -3.11 13.54
N GLU A 102 -3.57 -4.07 13.32
CA GLU A 102 -3.60 -5.30 14.10
C GLU A 102 -2.31 -6.12 13.87
N SER A 103 -1.69 -6.58 14.96
CA SER A 103 -0.40 -7.29 14.92
C SER A 103 -0.42 -8.53 14.02
N ARG A 104 -1.57 -9.22 13.93
CA ARG A 104 -1.74 -10.42 13.08
C ARG A 104 -1.58 -10.16 11.58
N TYR A 105 -1.64 -8.91 11.13
CA TYR A 105 -1.42 -8.56 9.72
C TYR A 105 -0.04 -7.98 9.44
N GLN A 106 0.78 -7.74 10.48
CA GLN A 106 2.05 -7.05 10.35
C GLN A 106 3.22 -8.02 10.34
N VAL A 107 4.04 -7.92 9.30
CA VAL A 107 5.37 -8.53 9.27
C VAL A 107 6.38 -7.44 9.56
N ARG A 108 7.18 -7.65 10.61
CA ARG A 108 8.18 -6.68 11.08
C ARG A 108 9.58 -7.25 10.89
N PHE A 109 10.47 -6.45 10.30
CA PHE A 109 11.83 -6.90 10.01
C PHE A 109 12.80 -5.72 9.88
N LYS A 110 14.08 -5.99 10.09
CA LYS A 110 15.16 -5.00 9.91
C LYS A 110 15.88 -5.25 8.60
N LEU A 111 16.29 -4.16 7.95
CA LEU A 111 17.18 -4.21 6.80
C LEU A 111 18.59 -3.85 7.25
N ARG A 112 19.56 -4.63 6.79
CA ARG A 112 20.99 -4.37 6.96
C ARG A 112 21.55 -3.75 5.69
N PRO A 113 22.71 -3.09 5.75
CA PRO A 113 23.38 -2.60 4.56
C PRO A 113 23.63 -3.75 3.58
N GLY A 114 23.28 -3.55 2.31
CA GLY A 114 23.31 -4.56 1.25
C GLY A 114 22.02 -5.35 1.07
N ASP A 115 21.09 -5.35 2.04
CA ASP A 115 19.81 -6.03 1.87
C ASP A 115 18.95 -5.28 0.82
N LEU A 116 18.37 -6.06 -0.09
CA LEU A 116 17.42 -5.57 -1.10
C LEU A 116 16.05 -6.19 -0.86
N ILE A 117 15.02 -5.35 -0.88
CA ILE A 117 13.63 -5.77 -0.85
C ILE A 117 12.90 -5.31 -2.10
N ALA A 118 12.12 -6.23 -2.66
CA ALA A 118 11.17 -5.99 -3.74
C ALA A 118 9.80 -6.53 -3.30
N PHE A 119 8.75 -5.77 -3.57
CA PHE A 119 7.38 -6.13 -3.21
C PHE A 119 6.41 -5.47 -4.19
N ASP A 120 5.22 -6.06 -4.30
CA ASP A 120 4.13 -5.51 -5.11
C ASP A 120 3.49 -4.32 -4.38
N ASN A 121 3.71 -3.11 -4.90
CA ASN A 121 3.19 -1.88 -4.30
C ASN A 121 1.66 -1.73 -4.44
N ARG A 122 1.00 -2.56 -5.26
CA ARG A 122 -0.46 -2.60 -5.40
C ARG A 122 -1.11 -3.51 -4.34
N ARG A 123 -0.31 -4.30 -3.61
CA ARG A 123 -0.78 -5.25 -2.59
C ARG A 123 -0.18 -5.02 -1.21
N ILE A 124 1.11 -4.73 -1.12
CA ILE A 124 1.84 -4.63 0.15
C ILE A 124 1.84 -3.17 0.62
N LEU A 125 1.16 -2.91 1.74
CA LEU A 125 1.39 -1.65 2.47
C LEU A 125 2.70 -1.77 3.22
N HIS A 126 3.42 -0.67 3.29
CA HIS A 126 4.70 -0.60 3.97
C HIS A 126 4.80 0.66 4.82
N ALA A 127 5.41 0.50 5.99
CA ALA A 127 5.69 1.57 6.92
C ALA A 127 7.01 1.28 7.64
N ARG A 128 7.35 2.17 8.55
CA ARG A 128 8.48 2.02 9.47
C ARG A 128 8.06 2.34 10.89
N THR A 129 8.74 1.75 11.87
CA THR A 129 8.56 2.12 13.27
C THR A 129 9.16 3.49 13.57
N HIS A 130 8.88 4.03 14.75
CA HIS A 130 9.46 5.27 15.23
C HIS A 130 11.00 5.21 15.16
N PHE A 131 11.63 6.32 14.75
CA PHE A 131 13.09 6.45 14.66
C PHE A 131 13.61 7.39 15.75
N ASN A 132 14.83 7.13 16.26
CA ASN A 132 15.46 7.98 17.25
C ASN A 132 16.22 9.13 16.57
N LEU A 133 15.85 10.38 16.88
CA LEU A 133 16.49 11.60 16.34
C LEU A 133 17.91 11.82 16.90
N SER A 134 18.28 11.17 18.00
CA SER A 134 19.50 11.45 18.75
C SER A 134 20.74 10.65 18.32
N GLY A 135 20.67 9.83 17.26
CA GLY A 135 21.86 9.20 16.71
C GLY A 135 21.62 8.03 15.75
N GLY A 136 22.20 8.13 14.55
CA GLY A 136 22.22 7.09 13.51
C GLY A 136 21.79 7.62 12.14
N SER A 137 22.38 7.07 11.08
CA SER A 137 22.02 7.40 9.69
C SER A 137 21.35 6.21 9.02
N ARG A 138 20.24 6.46 8.33
CA ARG A 138 19.55 5.47 7.49
C ARG A 138 19.48 5.99 6.06
N TYR A 139 19.92 5.18 5.10
CA TYR A 139 19.92 5.54 3.69
C TYR A 139 19.37 4.37 2.87
N LEU A 140 18.21 4.60 2.24
CA LEU A 140 17.54 3.64 1.36
C LEU A 140 17.45 4.22 -0.04
N ILE A 141 17.74 3.41 -1.04
CA ILE A 141 17.59 3.76 -2.45
C ILE A 141 16.37 3.02 -2.99
N GLY A 142 15.37 3.76 -3.44
CA GLY A 142 14.14 3.23 -4.02
C GLY A 142 14.14 3.37 -5.55
N CYS A 143 13.52 2.41 -6.22
CA CYS A 143 13.11 2.52 -7.62
C CYS A 143 11.77 1.77 -7.77
N TYR A 144 11.05 2.09 -8.84
CA TYR A 144 9.81 1.43 -9.23
C TYR A 144 10.00 0.75 -10.58
N VAL A 145 9.29 -0.35 -10.78
CA VAL A 145 9.22 -1.08 -12.05
C VAL A 145 7.76 -1.43 -12.30
N ASP A 146 7.35 -1.41 -13.56
CA ASP A 146 6.00 -1.79 -13.93
C ASP A 146 5.83 -3.32 -13.86
N THR A 147 4.64 -3.75 -13.45
CA THR A 147 4.33 -5.18 -13.31
C THR A 147 4.39 -5.89 -14.66
N ASP A 148 4.00 -5.23 -15.74
CA ASP A 148 4.03 -5.80 -17.09
C ASP A 148 5.45 -6.10 -17.58
N ASP A 149 6.40 -5.20 -17.29
CA ASP A 149 7.83 -5.39 -17.60
C ASP A 149 8.41 -6.57 -16.82
N LEU A 150 8.10 -6.65 -15.51
CA LEU A 150 8.52 -7.78 -14.67
C LEU A 150 7.96 -9.10 -15.21
N MET A 151 6.66 -9.16 -15.46
CA MET A 151 5.99 -10.36 -15.95
C MET A 151 6.45 -10.76 -17.36
N SER A 152 6.75 -9.79 -18.21
CA SER A 152 7.36 -10.02 -19.53
C SER A 152 8.70 -10.73 -19.38
N LYS A 153 9.59 -10.20 -18.52
CA LYS A 153 10.90 -10.81 -18.28
C LYS A 153 10.77 -12.21 -17.68
N MET A 154 9.85 -12.42 -16.74
CA MET A 154 9.59 -13.74 -16.16
C MET A 154 9.15 -14.75 -17.21
N ARG A 155 8.20 -14.40 -18.10
CA ARG A 155 7.75 -15.27 -19.20
C ARG A 155 8.84 -15.61 -20.20
N VAL A 156 9.82 -14.73 -20.41
CA VAL A 156 10.98 -15.02 -21.27
C VAL A 156 11.93 -16.00 -20.58
N LEU A 157 12.23 -15.78 -19.30
CA LEU A 157 13.13 -16.64 -18.53
C LEU A 157 12.58 -18.07 -18.33
N SER A 158 11.26 -18.22 -18.20
CA SER A 158 10.63 -19.53 -18.01
C SER A 158 10.68 -20.42 -19.25
N ARG A 159 10.92 -19.88 -20.45
CA ARG A 159 11.02 -20.66 -21.70
C ARG A 159 12.19 -21.63 -21.71
N GLY A 160 13.28 -21.29 -21.02
CA GLY A 160 14.49 -22.11 -20.93
C GLY A 160 14.48 -23.12 -19.79
N GLN A 161 13.36 -23.26 -19.08
CA GLN A 161 13.21 -24.15 -17.92
C GLN A 161 12.21 -25.29 -18.16
N GLY A 162 11.85 -25.54 -19.43
CA GLY A 162 10.99 -26.65 -19.87
C GLY A 162 11.75 -27.67 -20.69
#